data_AF-A0A6M1PFA4-F1
#
_entry.id   AF-A0A6M1PFA4-F1
#
_cell.length_a   1.000
_cell.length_b   1.000
_cell.length_c   1.000
_cell.angle_alpha   90.00
_cell.angle_beta   90.00
_cell.angle_gamma   90.00
#
_symmetry.space_group_name_H-M   'P 1'
#
loop_
_entity.id
_entity.type
_entity.pdbx_description
1 polymer ?
#
loop_
_entity_poly.entity_id
_entity_poly.type
_entity_poly.pdbx_seq_one_letter_code
_entity_poly.pdbx_strand_id
1 'polypeptide(L)'
;MSAGERILSERERQERAERIAETLRTKPANFHIVTDDGDLPAFIERVREECRRQIREWPDRWAVLGVKSLTANDFEGTGVDTYIDVSIGYSVWLPLLNEGYYLPYGHVDMRGADGFEFLDDMSAFKTGDKQLTRSKVLAAISPYLSQPAHGKSFHMGSARYDLHVAIKDGYEIHGCVWDSLDAMRMLNEHEEAFGLKPLTAKYGRRFGIDGPVFTFEDMFGNRSPAPFSVELVGIYAIKDVLYGWKLTEWQFEQMQRAASAEGPGKLLECYALIDSKLPETDVFLARSGFCVDLDGLAELEAEFEPLLEKARADVVTAYNIDAEFVRKMGRTLNASKITEWCTKQQARIERNRTAQEKQRTIIAECEAAGKTTLKKYTNAVSRLAELEAEELAPPDVEHAPAFVEEFTITNGNHLAYLIYDHLGIRDRTGQFKRGKTRSTAAEILDVYYEEEDALRPLATVAAYEKLLTTYIQPMLGSAGKDSIIEIDGRVHSEFKSGGTSTGRYSSSGYSGRPIDILAEFETEE
;
A
#
# COMPACT_ATOMS: atom_id res chain seq x y z
N MET A 1 22.37 -13.19 -5.78
CA MET A 1 22.22 -12.15 -6.81
C MET A 1 22.85 -12.62 -8.12
N SER A 2 22.09 -12.55 -9.20
CA SER A 2 22.58 -12.77 -10.57
C SER A 2 23.57 -11.66 -10.98
N ALA A 3 24.38 -11.89 -12.02
CA ALA A 3 25.32 -10.87 -12.52
C ALA A 3 24.60 -9.59 -13.01
N GLY A 4 23.38 -9.74 -13.55
CA GLY A 4 22.54 -8.62 -13.96
C GLY A 4 22.04 -7.78 -12.78
N GLU A 5 21.62 -8.43 -11.69
CA GLU A 5 21.21 -7.75 -10.45
C GLU A 5 22.35 -6.94 -9.82
N ARG A 6 23.59 -7.45 -9.87
CA ARG A 6 24.76 -6.73 -9.34
C ARG A 6 25.06 -5.46 -10.12
N ILE A 7 25.04 -5.52 -11.45
CA ILE A 7 25.30 -4.36 -12.32
C ILE A 7 24.21 -3.29 -12.14
N LEU A 8 22.95 -3.71 -12.03
CA LEU A 8 21.84 -2.77 -11.81
C LEU A 8 21.99 -2.04 -10.46
N SER A 9 22.30 -2.80 -9.41
CA SER A 9 22.50 -2.27 -8.05
C SER A 9 23.71 -1.33 -7.96
N GLU A 10 24.82 -1.65 -8.63
CA GLU A 10 26.00 -0.77 -8.70
C GLU A 10 25.68 0.55 -9.40
N ARG A 11 24.92 0.48 -10.50
CA ARG A 11 24.49 1.67 -11.25
C ARG A 11 23.57 2.56 -10.42
N GLU A 12 22.56 1.98 -9.76
CA GLU A 12 21.64 2.71 -8.87
C GLU A 12 22.39 3.39 -7.72
N ARG A 13 23.39 2.71 -7.15
CA ARG A 13 24.25 3.28 -6.10
C ARG A 13 25.04 4.49 -6.61
N GLN A 14 25.62 4.39 -7.82
CA GLN A 14 26.36 5.50 -8.41
C GLN A 14 25.44 6.68 -8.74
N GLU A 15 24.29 6.43 -9.35
CA GLU A 15 23.30 7.49 -9.65
C GLU A 15 22.83 8.19 -8.37
N ARG A 16 22.60 7.45 -7.27
CA ARG A 16 22.27 8.03 -5.96
C ARG A 16 23.40 8.90 -5.41
N ALA A 17 24.64 8.41 -5.46
CA ALA A 17 25.80 9.16 -4.98
C ALA A 17 25.98 10.50 -5.75
N GLU A 18 25.77 10.49 -7.07
CA GLU A 18 25.81 11.70 -7.91
C GLU A 18 24.70 12.68 -7.54
N ARG A 19 23.47 12.21 -7.29
CA ARG A 19 22.34 13.06 -6.84
C ARG A 19 22.58 13.68 -5.47
N ILE A 20 23.14 12.91 -4.53
CA ILE A 20 23.52 13.40 -3.20
C ILE A 20 24.59 14.49 -3.32
N ALA A 21 25.66 14.22 -4.07
CA ALA A 21 26.74 15.18 -4.28
C ALA A 21 26.23 16.48 -4.92
N GLU A 22 25.36 16.37 -5.93
CA GLU A 22 24.75 17.52 -6.58
C GLU A 22 23.85 18.32 -5.63
N THR A 23 23.07 17.63 -4.81
CA THR A 23 22.18 18.26 -3.82
C THR A 23 22.98 19.08 -2.81
N LEU A 24 24.05 18.51 -2.26
CA LEU A 24 24.95 19.21 -1.33
C LEU A 24 25.63 20.41 -2.00
N ARG A 25 26.12 20.23 -3.23
CA ARG A 25 26.81 21.27 -4.00
C ARG A 25 25.90 22.45 -4.36
N THR A 26 24.61 22.20 -4.57
CA THR A 26 23.63 23.20 -5.04
C THR A 26 22.75 23.77 -3.94
N LYS A 27 23.10 23.57 -2.67
CA LYS A 27 22.38 24.14 -1.53
C LYS A 27 22.20 25.67 -1.71
N PRO A 28 20.96 26.18 -1.76
CA PRO A 28 20.70 27.61 -1.85
C PRO A 28 21.18 28.35 -0.59
N ALA A 29 21.60 29.61 -0.75
CA ALA A 29 22.14 30.41 0.37
C ALA A 29 21.09 30.77 1.44
N ASN A 30 19.81 30.77 1.05
CA ASN A 30 18.67 31.02 1.93
C ASN A 30 18.13 29.75 2.61
N PHE A 31 18.87 28.63 2.52
CA PHE A 31 18.55 27.39 3.21
C PHE A 31 19.42 27.29 4.47
N HIS A 32 18.77 27.38 5.62
CA HIS A 32 19.39 27.47 6.92
C HIS A 32 19.17 26.17 7.71
N ILE A 33 20.25 25.45 7.98
CA ILE A 33 20.23 24.20 8.75
C ILE A 33 20.80 24.51 10.12
N VAL A 34 19.96 24.54 11.14
CA VAL A 34 20.29 25.05 12.48
C VAL A 34 20.72 23.88 13.35
N THR A 35 21.98 23.84 13.79
CA THR A 35 22.54 22.69 14.52
C THR A 35 23.03 23.04 15.92
N ASP A 36 22.97 24.32 16.33
CA ASP A 36 23.40 24.79 17.64
C ASP A 36 22.21 25.35 18.42
N ASP A 37 22.02 24.86 19.65
CA ASP A 37 20.92 25.29 20.51
C ASP A 37 20.94 26.81 20.78
N GLY A 38 22.13 27.43 20.73
CA GLY A 38 22.31 28.87 20.90
C GLY A 38 21.66 29.71 19.81
N ASP A 39 21.39 29.12 18.64
CA ASP A 39 20.80 29.80 17.49
C ASP A 39 19.26 29.74 17.47
N LEU A 40 18.64 28.93 18.33
CA LEU A 40 17.19 28.79 18.43
C LEU A 40 16.46 30.14 18.66
N PRO A 41 16.90 31.03 19.56
CA PRO A 41 16.26 32.33 19.75
C PRO A 41 16.30 33.20 18.48
N ALA A 42 17.40 33.14 17.72
CA ALA A 42 17.53 33.89 16.47
C ALA A 42 16.56 33.35 15.41
N PHE A 43 16.47 32.02 15.27
CA PHE A 43 15.48 31.38 14.40
C PHE A 43 14.04 31.79 14.75
N ILE A 44 13.65 31.72 16.02
CA ILE A 44 12.30 32.10 16.45
C ILE A 44 12.00 33.58 16.14
N GLU A 45 12.99 34.47 16.22
CA GLU A 45 12.80 35.85 15.82
C GLU A 45 12.58 36.02 14.31
N ARG A 46 13.18 35.16 13.47
CA ARG A 46 12.88 35.12 12.02
C ARG A 46 11.42 34.73 11.76
N VAL A 47 10.91 33.70 12.45
CA VAL A 47 9.50 33.29 12.35
C VAL A 47 8.56 34.42 12.79
N ARG A 48 8.90 35.12 13.89
CA ARG A 48 8.13 36.29 14.35
C ARG A 48 8.16 37.44 13.34
N GLU A 49 9.32 37.72 12.77
CA GLU A 49 9.44 38.76 11.75
C GLU A 49 8.62 38.41 10.50
N GLU A 50 8.67 37.17 10.02
CA GLU A 50 7.80 36.70 8.93
C GLU A 50 6.32 36.99 9.25
N CYS A 51 5.84 36.60 10.43
CA CYS A 51 4.46 36.85 10.85
C CYS A 51 4.13 38.35 10.91
N ARG A 52 5.01 39.18 11.48
CA ARG A 52 4.82 40.65 11.54
C ARG A 52 4.80 41.27 10.14
N ARG A 53 5.68 40.82 9.25
CA ARG A 53 5.71 41.27 7.85
C ARG A 53 4.44 40.90 7.13
N GLN A 54 3.96 39.66 7.26
CA GLN A 54 2.71 39.24 6.63
C GLN A 54 1.52 40.05 7.13
N ILE A 55 1.42 40.32 8.44
CA ILE A 55 0.37 41.18 9.00
C ILE A 55 0.39 42.59 8.39
N ARG A 56 1.58 43.13 8.14
CA ARG A 56 1.76 44.49 7.61
C ARG A 56 1.59 44.57 6.09
N GLU A 57 2.14 43.60 5.37
CA GLU A 57 2.27 43.61 3.91
C GLU A 57 1.12 42.85 3.23
N TRP A 58 0.53 41.85 3.90
CA TRP A 58 -0.55 40.99 3.43
C TRP A 58 -1.76 40.96 4.39
N PRO A 59 -2.32 42.12 4.80
CA PRO A 59 -3.33 42.19 5.86
C PRO A 59 -4.57 41.33 5.61
N ASP A 60 -5.02 41.24 4.35
CA ASP A 60 -6.24 40.53 3.96
C ASP A 60 -6.00 39.24 3.16
N ARG A 61 -4.73 38.90 2.88
CA ARG A 61 -4.41 37.79 1.95
C ARG A 61 -4.97 36.45 2.41
N TRP A 62 -4.92 36.20 3.72
CA TRP A 62 -5.34 34.94 4.33
C TRP A 62 -6.62 35.06 5.16
N ALA A 63 -7.31 36.21 5.07
CA ALA A 63 -8.51 36.48 5.87
C ALA A 63 -9.62 35.44 5.62
N VAL A 64 -9.74 34.94 4.39
CA VAL A 64 -10.71 33.88 4.03
C VAL A 64 -10.47 32.59 4.82
N LEU A 65 -9.21 32.28 5.16
CA LEU A 65 -8.84 31.12 5.98
C LEU A 65 -8.94 31.39 7.48
N GLY A 66 -9.20 32.64 7.88
CA GLY A 66 -9.32 33.05 9.29
C GLY A 66 -7.99 33.27 10.01
N VAL A 67 -6.89 33.45 9.28
CA VAL A 67 -5.53 33.60 9.85
C VAL A 67 -4.87 34.91 9.42
N LYS A 68 -3.88 35.35 10.20
CA LYS A 68 -3.14 36.61 9.99
C LYS A 68 -1.84 36.44 9.21
N SER A 69 -1.34 35.22 9.13
CA SER A 69 -0.14 34.83 8.38
C SER A 69 -0.24 33.36 8.01
N LEU A 70 0.58 32.90 7.07
CA LEU A 70 0.65 31.51 6.63
C LEU A 70 2.12 31.14 6.31
N THR A 71 2.62 30.05 6.90
CA THR A 71 3.91 29.43 6.53
C THR A 71 3.71 28.00 6.08
N ALA A 72 4.61 27.48 5.24
CA ALA A 72 4.64 26.05 4.93
C ALA A 72 5.59 25.32 5.89
N ASN A 73 5.16 24.18 6.41
CA ASN A 73 5.84 23.45 7.47
C ASN A 73 5.78 21.96 7.16
N ASP A 74 6.72 21.20 7.71
CA ASP A 74 6.83 19.76 7.51
C ASP A 74 7.69 19.15 8.63
N PHE A 75 7.41 17.88 8.99
CA PHE A 75 8.20 17.11 9.94
C PHE A 75 8.82 15.88 9.30
N GLU A 76 10.12 15.71 9.52
CA GLU A 76 10.81 14.47 9.16
C GLU A 76 10.65 13.45 10.29
N GLY A 77 10.47 12.17 9.96
CA GLY A 77 10.11 11.12 10.92
C GLY A 77 11.07 9.94 11.03
N THR A 78 10.93 9.14 12.10
CA THR A 78 11.56 7.80 12.19
C THR A 78 10.91 6.76 11.28
N GLY A 79 9.81 7.11 10.62
CA GLY A 79 9.04 6.27 9.70
C GLY A 79 7.73 6.97 9.31
N VAL A 80 6.70 6.19 8.97
CA VAL A 80 5.39 6.70 8.49
C VAL A 80 4.22 6.30 9.40
N ASP A 81 4.51 5.59 10.49
CA ASP A 81 3.50 5.12 11.44
C ASP A 81 3.01 6.26 12.33
N THR A 82 1.73 6.60 12.24
CA THR A 82 1.17 7.76 12.94
C THR A 82 1.07 7.59 14.45
N TYR A 83 1.15 6.38 15.00
CA TYR A 83 1.03 6.14 16.44
C TYR A 83 2.38 5.84 17.13
N ILE A 84 3.38 5.40 16.38
CA ILE A 84 4.67 4.95 16.92
C ILE A 84 5.81 5.88 16.49
N ASP A 85 5.83 6.36 15.25
CA ASP A 85 6.98 7.12 14.73
C ASP A 85 7.05 8.55 15.26
N VAL A 86 8.23 8.99 15.68
CA VAL A 86 8.45 10.32 16.24
C VAL A 86 9.14 11.24 15.23
N SER A 87 9.04 12.56 15.44
CA SER A 87 9.78 13.50 14.59
C SER A 87 11.29 13.36 14.81
N ILE A 88 12.11 13.66 13.80
CA ILE A 88 13.56 13.78 13.91
C ILE A 88 14.06 15.17 13.52
N GLY A 89 13.20 15.97 12.89
CA GLY A 89 13.49 17.33 12.50
C GLY A 89 12.23 18.06 12.08
N TYR A 90 12.30 19.39 12.14
CA TYR A 90 11.22 20.28 11.75
C TYR A 90 11.73 21.22 10.65
N SER A 91 10.93 21.44 9.60
CA SER A 91 11.24 22.42 8.56
C SER A 91 10.12 23.44 8.38
N VAL A 92 10.51 24.65 7.97
CA VAL A 92 9.58 25.74 7.68
C VAL A 92 10.11 26.63 6.57
N TRP A 93 9.20 27.05 5.69
CA TRP A 93 9.43 28.09 4.70
C TRP A 93 8.80 29.42 5.16
N LEU A 94 9.58 30.50 5.12
CA LEU A 94 9.19 31.86 5.48
C LEU A 94 9.03 32.69 4.19
N PRO A 95 7.78 32.89 3.69
CA PRO A 95 7.55 33.39 2.34
C PRO A 95 8.08 34.80 2.04
N LEU A 96 7.83 35.77 2.92
CA LEU A 96 8.25 37.16 2.71
C LEU A 96 9.74 37.37 2.98
N LEU A 97 10.30 36.62 3.92
CA LEU A 97 11.75 36.57 4.15
C LEU A 97 12.49 35.80 3.03
N ASN A 98 11.78 34.93 2.30
CA ASN A 98 12.34 34.03 1.30
C ASN A 98 13.46 33.15 1.90
N GLU A 99 13.19 32.58 3.08
CA GLU A 99 14.13 31.77 3.85
C GLU A 99 13.50 30.43 4.20
N GLY A 100 14.31 29.37 4.13
CA GLY A 100 13.92 28.03 4.53
C GLY A 100 14.78 27.54 5.68
N TYR A 101 14.17 26.87 6.66
CA TYR A 101 14.85 26.38 7.85
C TYR A 101 14.64 24.88 8.03
N TYR A 102 15.69 24.18 8.49
CA TYR A 102 15.61 22.83 9.03
C TYR A 102 16.26 22.77 10.41
N LEU A 103 15.54 22.17 11.36
CA LEU A 103 15.93 22.01 12.75
C LEU A 103 16.10 20.50 13.03
N PRO A 104 17.28 19.90 12.80
CA PRO A 104 17.58 18.50 13.11
C PRO A 104 17.72 18.26 14.61
N TYR A 105 17.12 17.19 15.13
CA TYR A 105 17.25 16.79 16.55
C TYR A 105 17.07 15.29 16.83
N GLY A 106 16.92 14.45 15.81
CA GLY A 106 16.73 13.00 15.93
C GLY A 106 17.52 12.16 14.93
N HIS A 107 18.59 12.73 14.35
CA HIS A 107 19.49 11.97 13.49
C HIS A 107 20.38 11.02 14.29
N VAL A 108 20.67 9.85 13.72
CA VAL A 108 21.36 8.75 14.41
C VAL A 108 22.39 8.10 13.49
N ASP A 109 23.54 7.72 14.03
CA ASP A 109 24.59 7.04 13.26
C ASP A 109 24.25 5.55 13.19
N MET A 110 23.84 5.07 12.01
CA MET A 110 23.52 3.65 11.77
C MET A 110 24.60 2.94 10.93
N ARG A 111 25.79 3.54 10.78
CA ARG A 111 26.85 2.90 10.00
C ARG A 111 27.26 1.59 10.66
N GLY A 112 27.28 0.52 9.87
CA GLY A 112 27.62 -0.83 10.34
C GLY A 112 26.48 -1.54 11.07
N ALA A 113 25.29 -0.95 11.17
CA ALA A 113 24.09 -1.67 11.57
C ALA A 113 23.55 -2.51 10.39
N ASP A 114 22.94 -3.65 10.72
CA ASP A 114 22.33 -4.54 9.74
C ASP A 114 21.28 -3.80 8.90
N GLY A 115 21.37 -3.91 7.58
CA GLY A 115 20.48 -3.22 6.63
C GLY A 115 20.87 -1.75 6.32
N PHE A 116 21.96 -1.25 6.91
CA PHE A 116 22.52 0.10 6.70
C PHE A 116 23.95 0.11 6.15
N GLU A 117 24.43 -1.00 5.58
CA GLU A 117 25.80 -1.19 5.09
C GLU A 117 26.16 -0.31 3.89
N PHE A 118 25.15 0.26 3.22
CA PHE A 118 25.32 1.16 2.08
C PHE A 118 25.64 2.60 2.51
N LEU A 119 25.41 2.96 3.78
CA LEU A 119 25.72 4.30 4.30
C LEU A 119 27.23 4.54 4.24
N ASP A 120 27.61 5.62 3.57
CA ASP A 120 29.00 6.05 3.44
C ASP A 120 29.26 7.33 4.24
N ASP A 121 30.54 7.70 4.37
CA ASP A 121 30.94 8.89 5.11
C ASP A 121 30.45 10.21 4.49
N MET A 122 29.95 10.19 3.26
CA MET A 122 29.40 11.38 2.59
C MET A 122 27.94 11.62 2.95
N SER A 123 27.17 10.54 3.09
CA SER A 123 25.72 10.59 3.24
C SER A 123 25.23 10.32 4.66
N ALA A 124 26.01 9.65 5.49
CA ALA A 124 25.62 9.27 6.84
C ALA A 124 25.71 10.43 7.85
N PHE A 125 24.80 10.42 8.82
CA PHE A 125 25.01 11.12 10.09
C PHE A 125 26.06 10.38 10.91
N LYS A 126 26.97 11.11 11.54
CA LYS A 126 28.08 10.53 12.30
C LYS A 126 27.94 10.84 13.78
N THR A 127 28.32 9.88 14.61
CA THR A 127 28.45 10.11 16.05
C THR A 127 29.38 11.31 16.30
N GLY A 128 28.83 12.35 16.93
CA GLY A 128 29.53 13.61 17.20
C GLY A 128 29.20 14.76 16.24
N ASP A 129 28.47 14.49 15.14
CA ASP A 129 27.90 15.56 14.31
C ASP A 129 26.92 16.41 15.14
N LYS A 130 26.93 17.72 14.90
CA LYS A 130 26.04 18.64 15.61
C LYS A 130 24.59 18.49 15.14
N GLN A 131 23.68 18.46 16.09
CA GLN A 131 22.24 18.64 15.92
C GLN A 131 21.67 19.28 17.19
N LEU A 132 20.44 19.77 17.13
CA LEU A 132 19.78 20.44 18.23
C LEU A 132 19.32 19.43 19.30
N THR A 133 19.11 19.93 20.51
CA THR A 133 18.46 19.15 21.57
C THR A 133 16.94 19.12 21.36
N ARG A 134 16.34 17.93 21.13
CA ARG A 134 14.89 17.75 20.88
C ARG A 134 14.02 18.60 21.80
N SER A 135 14.17 18.48 23.12
CA SER A 135 13.33 19.19 24.09
C SER A 135 13.42 20.72 23.97
N LYS A 136 14.57 21.27 23.60
CA LYS A 136 14.74 22.72 23.37
C LYS A 136 14.09 23.15 22.07
N VAL A 137 14.19 22.34 21.01
CA VAL A 137 13.51 22.61 19.74
C VAL A 137 12.00 22.63 19.94
N LEU A 138 11.44 21.59 20.55
CA LEU A 138 10.01 21.49 20.83
C LEU A 138 9.54 22.70 21.66
N ALA A 139 10.23 23.01 22.76
CA ALA A 139 9.91 24.19 23.58
C ALA A 139 9.97 25.52 22.80
N ALA A 140 10.87 25.63 21.81
CA ALA A 140 11.00 26.82 20.98
C ALA A 140 9.86 26.95 19.94
N ILE A 141 9.48 25.85 19.28
CA ILE A 141 8.52 25.87 18.16
C ILE A 141 7.06 25.73 18.60
N SER A 142 6.77 25.00 19.69
CA SER A 142 5.39 24.75 20.14
C SER A 142 4.56 26.04 20.33
N PRO A 143 5.07 27.14 20.92
CA PRO A 143 4.29 28.37 21.05
C PRO A 143 3.82 28.97 19.71
N TYR A 144 4.60 28.77 18.64
CA TYR A 144 4.21 29.18 17.29
C TYR A 144 3.23 28.17 16.67
N LEU A 145 3.54 26.89 16.75
CA LEU A 145 2.76 25.82 16.15
C LEU A 145 1.36 25.69 16.78
N SER A 146 1.22 25.94 18.08
CA SER A 146 -0.06 25.92 18.78
C SER A 146 -0.86 27.24 18.66
N GLN A 147 -0.37 28.25 17.94
CA GLN A 147 -1.09 29.53 17.80
C GLN A 147 -2.03 29.53 16.59
N PRO A 148 -3.36 29.43 16.75
CA PRO A 148 -4.31 29.36 15.62
C PRO A 148 -4.34 30.62 14.74
N ALA A 149 -3.96 31.79 15.27
CA ALA A 149 -3.96 33.03 14.51
C ALA A 149 -2.87 33.08 13.41
N HIS A 150 -1.86 32.23 13.49
CA HIS A 150 -0.81 32.07 12.49
C HIS A 150 -1.02 30.73 11.81
N GLY A 151 -1.48 30.77 10.56
CA GLY A 151 -1.83 29.59 9.79
C GLY A 151 -0.60 28.78 9.39
N LYS A 152 -0.80 27.47 9.26
CA LYS A 152 0.19 26.53 8.76
C LYS A 152 -0.37 25.84 7.53
N SER A 153 0.44 25.78 6.48
CA SER A 153 0.22 24.86 5.38
C SER A 153 1.14 23.65 5.50
N PHE A 154 0.64 22.50 5.08
CA PHE A 154 1.36 21.23 5.05
C PHE A 154 1.05 20.44 3.76
N HIS A 155 1.71 19.29 3.61
CA HIS A 155 1.36 18.25 2.65
C HIS A 155 1.32 16.90 3.39
N MET A 156 0.34 16.72 4.30
CA MET A 156 0.45 15.73 5.40
C MET A 156 0.14 14.27 4.99
N GLY A 157 -0.27 14.04 3.74
CA GLY A 157 -0.88 12.76 3.38
C GLY A 157 -2.28 12.59 3.98
N SER A 158 -2.97 11.50 3.61
CA SER A 158 -4.30 11.19 4.18
C SER A 158 -4.26 10.84 5.67
N ALA A 159 -3.09 10.44 6.19
CA ALA A 159 -2.92 10.04 7.58
C ALA A 159 -2.66 11.23 8.52
N ARG A 160 -2.55 12.46 8.00
CA ARG A 160 -2.29 13.67 8.78
C ARG A 160 -1.06 13.54 9.68
N TYR A 161 0.02 12.96 9.13
CA TYR A 161 1.16 12.46 9.90
C TYR A 161 1.76 13.51 10.85
N ASP A 162 1.99 14.73 10.35
CA ASP A 162 2.58 15.84 11.11
C ASP A 162 1.82 16.16 12.40
N LEU A 163 0.48 16.14 12.34
CA LEU A 163 -0.38 16.41 13.49
C LEU A 163 -0.31 15.30 14.54
N HIS A 164 -0.32 14.04 14.07
CA HIS A 164 -0.14 12.89 14.96
C HIS A 164 1.23 12.92 15.66
N VAL A 165 2.28 13.28 14.93
CA VAL A 165 3.65 13.39 15.47
C VAL A 165 3.76 14.47 16.53
N ALA A 166 3.16 15.65 16.30
CA ALA A 166 3.16 16.72 17.29
C ALA A 166 2.54 16.28 18.63
N ILE A 167 1.41 15.57 18.58
CA ILE A 167 0.73 15.07 19.80
C ILE A 167 1.65 14.10 20.57
N LYS A 168 2.38 13.23 19.86
CA LYS A 168 3.36 12.33 20.50
C LYS A 168 4.55 13.08 21.10
N ASP A 169 4.93 14.18 20.48
CA ASP A 169 5.94 15.11 21.00
C ASP A 169 5.42 16.00 22.15
N GLY A 170 4.16 15.84 22.55
CA GLY A 170 3.58 16.46 23.74
C GLY A 170 3.00 17.87 23.50
N TYR A 171 2.69 18.23 22.26
CA TYR A 171 2.03 19.49 21.93
C TYR A 171 1.05 19.34 20.76
N GLU A 172 0.15 20.31 20.60
CA GLU A 172 -0.81 20.32 19.49
C GLU A 172 -0.46 21.43 18.50
N ILE A 173 -0.66 21.15 17.21
CA ILE A 173 -0.57 22.17 16.16
C ILE A 173 -1.99 22.68 15.91
N HIS A 174 -2.15 24.00 15.93
CA HIS A 174 -3.42 24.66 15.64
C HIS A 174 -3.28 25.61 14.46
N GLY A 175 -4.38 25.88 13.77
CA GLY A 175 -4.36 26.74 12.59
C GLY A 175 -3.79 26.03 11.37
N CYS A 176 -3.98 24.72 11.27
CA CYS A 176 -3.68 23.93 10.07
C CYS A 176 -4.73 24.18 8.99
N VAL A 177 -4.65 25.36 8.38
CA VAL A 177 -5.70 25.88 7.50
C VAL A 177 -5.47 25.59 6.02
N TRP A 178 -4.39 24.91 5.65
CA TRP A 178 -4.14 24.51 4.27
C TRP A 178 -3.33 23.21 4.16
N ASP A 179 -3.99 22.11 3.85
CA ASP A 179 -3.31 20.92 3.31
C ASP A 179 -3.32 20.98 1.78
N SER A 180 -2.12 21.08 1.19
CA SER A 180 -1.95 21.15 -0.26
C SER A 180 -2.38 19.87 -0.99
N LEU A 181 -2.44 18.72 -0.32
CA LEU A 181 -2.97 17.48 -0.87
C LEU A 181 -4.49 17.56 -1.02
N ASP A 182 -5.20 17.98 0.03
CA ASP A 182 -6.66 18.16 -0.01
C ASP A 182 -7.06 19.25 -0.98
N ALA A 183 -6.31 20.35 -0.97
CA ALA A 183 -6.53 21.43 -1.92
C ALA A 183 -6.40 20.91 -3.36
N MET A 184 -5.45 20.02 -3.65
CA MET A 184 -5.35 19.42 -4.98
C MET A 184 -6.53 18.50 -5.31
N ARG A 185 -7.02 17.69 -4.35
CA ARG A 185 -8.22 16.85 -4.54
C ARG A 185 -9.44 17.69 -4.90
N MET A 186 -9.61 18.82 -4.23
CA MET A 186 -10.72 19.73 -4.50
C MET A 186 -10.52 20.51 -5.81
N LEU A 187 -9.27 20.83 -6.18
CA LEU A 187 -8.96 21.52 -7.44
C LEU A 187 -9.11 20.62 -8.67
N ASN A 188 -8.71 19.35 -8.56
CA ASN A 188 -8.81 18.34 -9.61
C ASN A 188 -8.89 16.92 -8.99
N GLU A 189 -10.11 16.43 -8.79
CA GLU A 189 -10.36 15.09 -8.24
C GLU A 189 -9.92 13.94 -9.17
N HIS A 190 -9.67 14.23 -10.45
CA HIS A 190 -9.23 13.25 -11.46
C HIS A 190 -7.71 13.24 -11.65
N GLU A 191 -6.95 13.81 -10.72
CA GLU A 191 -5.49 13.77 -10.78
C GLU A 191 -4.95 12.34 -10.61
N GLU A 192 -3.90 12.00 -11.37
CA GLU A 192 -3.34 10.64 -11.37
C GLU A 192 -2.59 10.33 -10.06
N ALA A 193 -1.95 11.35 -9.47
CA ALA A 193 -1.22 11.26 -8.22
C ALA A 193 -1.27 12.58 -7.45
N PHE A 194 -1.52 12.49 -6.14
CA PHE A 194 -1.67 13.65 -5.26
C PHE A 194 -0.45 13.97 -4.42
N GLY A 195 0.62 13.18 -4.51
CA GLY A 195 1.86 13.43 -3.77
C GLY A 195 2.59 14.69 -4.25
N LEU A 196 3.29 15.36 -3.34
CA LEU A 196 3.98 16.63 -3.59
C LEU A 196 4.94 16.56 -4.79
N LYS A 197 5.73 15.49 -4.89
CA LYS A 197 6.74 15.34 -5.94
C LYS A 197 6.11 15.12 -7.33
N PRO A 198 5.17 14.17 -7.53
CA PRO A 198 4.41 14.08 -8.79
C PRO A 198 3.72 15.40 -9.19
N LEU A 199 3.07 16.08 -8.25
CA LEU A 199 2.40 17.36 -8.51
C LEU A 199 3.40 18.44 -8.92
N THR A 200 4.54 18.54 -8.24
CA THR A 200 5.61 19.48 -8.57
C THR A 200 6.24 19.16 -9.92
N ALA A 201 6.44 17.88 -10.26
CA ALA A 201 6.94 17.48 -11.57
C ALA A 201 5.97 17.87 -12.71
N LYS A 202 4.66 17.74 -12.48
CA LYS A 202 3.62 18.07 -13.46
C LYS A 202 3.37 19.57 -13.59
N TYR A 203 3.25 20.27 -12.46
CA TYR A 203 2.79 21.65 -12.40
C TYR A 203 3.87 22.67 -12.02
N GLY A 204 5.07 22.25 -11.60
CA GLY A 204 6.13 23.12 -11.04
C GLY A 204 6.48 24.33 -11.89
N ARG A 205 6.55 24.17 -13.21
CA ARG A 205 6.80 25.27 -14.15
C ARG A 205 5.75 26.38 -14.09
N ARG A 206 4.52 26.09 -13.64
CA ARG A 206 3.44 27.07 -13.46
C ARG A 206 3.63 27.94 -12.22
N PHE A 207 4.46 27.50 -11.27
CA PHE A 207 4.70 28.19 -10.01
C PHE A 207 6.19 28.37 -9.69
N GLY A 208 7.03 28.42 -10.74
CA GLY A 208 8.42 28.83 -10.64
C GLY A 208 9.38 27.79 -10.07
N ILE A 209 9.04 26.50 -10.19
CA ILE A 209 9.95 25.39 -9.91
C ILE A 209 10.33 24.72 -11.23
N ASP A 210 11.58 24.96 -11.63
CA ASP A 210 12.20 24.38 -12.81
C ASP A 210 13.26 23.35 -12.39
N GLY A 211 13.39 22.26 -13.16
CA GLY A 211 14.43 21.24 -12.96
C GLY A 211 13.91 19.90 -12.43
N PRO A 212 14.81 18.93 -12.21
CA PRO A 212 14.45 17.61 -11.69
C PRO A 212 13.96 17.72 -10.24
N VAL A 213 12.83 17.07 -9.97
CA VAL A 213 12.26 16.92 -8.63
C VAL A 213 12.65 15.54 -8.13
N PHE A 214 13.65 15.46 -7.24
CA PHE A 214 14.05 14.19 -6.64
C PHE A 214 13.06 13.76 -5.56
N THR A 215 12.68 12.49 -5.60
CA THR A 215 11.84 11.85 -4.60
C THR A 215 12.64 11.47 -3.36
N PHE A 216 11.93 11.12 -2.29
CA PHE A 216 12.53 10.57 -1.08
C PHE A 216 13.35 9.29 -1.41
N GLU A 217 12.78 8.38 -2.20
CA GLU A 217 13.42 7.13 -2.60
C GLU A 217 14.70 7.36 -3.43
N ASP A 218 14.69 8.39 -4.28
CA ASP A 218 15.86 8.78 -5.08
C ASP A 218 17.07 9.14 -4.21
N MET A 219 16.84 9.64 -2.99
CA MET A 219 17.86 10.19 -2.09
C MET A 219 18.19 9.24 -0.94
N PHE A 220 17.18 8.63 -0.33
CA PHE A 220 17.30 7.87 0.92
C PHE A 220 16.88 6.40 0.78
N GLY A 221 16.22 6.02 -0.32
CA GLY A 221 15.53 4.72 -0.46
C GLY A 221 14.21 4.69 0.33
N ASN A 222 13.62 3.50 0.52
CA ASN A 222 12.36 3.33 1.25
C ASN A 222 12.59 3.13 2.78
N ARG A 223 13.04 4.16 3.50
CA ARG A 223 13.41 4.09 4.94
C ARG A 223 13.38 5.46 5.63
N SER A 224 13.60 5.54 6.94
CA SER A 224 13.74 6.84 7.63
C SER A 224 14.93 7.67 7.13
N PRO A 225 14.83 9.02 7.08
CA PRO A 225 15.96 9.92 6.85
C PRO A 225 16.88 10.08 8.07
N ALA A 226 16.53 9.57 9.26
CA ALA A 226 17.32 9.71 10.48
C ALA A 226 18.80 9.30 10.36
N PRO A 227 19.15 8.25 9.57
CA PRO A 227 20.53 7.81 9.42
C PRO A 227 21.41 8.71 8.55
N PHE A 228 20.82 9.68 7.85
CA PHE A 228 21.52 10.52 6.88
C PHE A 228 21.97 11.85 7.50
N SER A 229 22.98 12.46 6.91
CA SER A 229 23.58 13.70 7.42
C SER A 229 22.55 14.83 7.50
N VAL A 230 22.66 15.64 8.56
CA VAL A 230 21.75 16.77 8.80
C VAL A 230 21.70 17.76 7.64
N GLU A 231 22.81 17.90 6.91
CA GLU A 231 22.89 18.80 5.77
C GLU A 231 22.09 18.27 4.57
N LEU A 232 22.25 16.98 4.25
CA LEU A 232 21.53 16.35 3.16
C LEU A 232 20.01 16.37 3.40
N VAL A 233 19.60 15.93 4.59
CA VAL A 233 18.18 15.90 4.98
C VAL A 233 17.63 17.32 5.10
N GLY A 234 18.39 18.27 5.63
CA GLY A 234 17.93 19.64 5.72
C GLY A 234 17.70 20.31 4.36
N ILE A 235 18.52 20.02 3.35
CA ILE A 235 18.26 20.51 1.99
C ILE A 235 16.98 19.89 1.43
N TYR A 236 16.76 18.59 1.67
CA TYR A 236 15.56 17.90 1.23
C TYR A 236 14.30 18.47 1.92
N ALA A 237 14.29 18.53 3.25
CA ALA A 237 13.17 19.02 4.06
C ALA A 237 12.81 20.47 3.69
N ILE A 238 13.81 21.35 3.52
CA ILE A 238 13.57 22.73 3.09
C ILE A 238 13.00 22.80 1.66
N LYS A 239 13.42 21.92 0.74
CA LYS A 239 12.80 21.84 -0.59
C LYS A 239 11.34 21.43 -0.48
N ASP A 240 10.96 20.55 0.44
CA ASP A 240 9.59 20.08 0.59
C ASP A 240 8.67 21.21 1.06
N VAL A 241 9.07 21.99 2.06
CA VAL A 241 8.29 23.17 2.47
C VAL A 241 8.31 24.30 1.44
N LEU A 242 9.39 24.46 0.66
CA LEU A 242 9.41 25.41 -0.47
C LEU A 242 8.42 24.98 -1.56
N TYR A 243 8.43 23.70 -1.96
CA TYR A 243 7.55 23.17 -2.98
C TYR A 243 6.10 23.20 -2.50
N GLY A 244 5.86 22.81 -1.24
CA GLY A 244 4.57 22.90 -0.58
C GLY A 244 4.03 24.33 -0.52
N TRP A 245 4.89 25.32 -0.23
CA TRP A 245 4.51 26.73 -0.28
C TRP A 245 4.12 27.17 -1.70
N LYS A 246 4.96 26.89 -2.71
CA LYS A 246 4.70 27.30 -4.09
C LYS A 246 3.45 26.65 -4.66
N LEU A 247 3.21 25.39 -4.32
CA LEU A 247 1.98 24.68 -4.65
C LEU A 247 0.77 25.30 -3.95
N THR A 248 0.87 25.58 -2.65
CA THR A 248 -0.18 26.25 -1.86
C THR A 248 -0.57 27.59 -2.46
N GLU A 249 0.42 28.45 -2.77
CA GLU A 249 0.19 29.76 -3.38
C GLU A 249 -0.51 29.63 -4.73
N TRP A 250 -0.05 28.70 -5.56
CA TRP A 250 -0.65 28.45 -6.87
C TRP A 250 -2.08 27.92 -6.75
N GLN A 251 -2.33 26.93 -5.89
CA GLN A 251 -3.66 26.35 -5.66
C GLN A 251 -4.63 27.41 -5.15
N PHE A 252 -4.22 28.21 -4.16
CA PHE A 252 -5.02 29.30 -3.62
C PHE A 252 -5.46 30.26 -4.73
N GLU A 253 -4.52 30.70 -5.58
CA GLU A 253 -4.85 31.55 -6.72
C GLU A 253 -5.76 30.87 -7.75
N GLN A 254 -5.53 29.58 -8.04
CA GLN A 254 -6.36 28.84 -8.99
C GLN A 254 -7.80 28.72 -8.47
N MET A 255 -7.97 28.34 -7.20
CA MET A 255 -9.30 28.22 -6.57
C MET A 255 -10.03 29.56 -6.49
N GLN A 256 -9.30 30.66 -6.26
CA GLN A 256 -9.86 32.00 -6.27
C GLN A 256 -10.38 32.40 -7.66
N ARG A 257 -9.71 31.95 -8.73
CA ARG A 257 -10.07 32.26 -10.13
C ARG A 257 -11.01 31.24 -10.76
N ALA A 258 -11.12 30.04 -10.18
CA ALA A 258 -11.92 28.95 -10.71
C ALA A 258 -13.36 29.39 -10.93
N ALA A 259 -13.84 29.26 -12.16
CA ALA A 259 -15.19 29.65 -12.53
C ALA A 259 -16.22 28.69 -11.93
N SER A 260 -17.34 29.24 -11.47
CA SER A 260 -18.52 28.48 -11.05
C SER A 260 -19.79 29.17 -11.57
N ALA A 261 -20.95 28.52 -11.40
CA ALA A 261 -22.24 29.09 -11.77
C ALA A 261 -22.56 30.41 -11.02
N GLU A 262 -22.01 30.58 -9.82
CA GLU A 262 -22.21 31.77 -8.97
C GLU A 262 -21.07 32.79 -9.05
N GLY A 263 -20.15 32.61 -10.00
CA GLY A 263 -18.95 33.44 -10.17
C GLY A 263 -17.68 32.77 -9.67
N PRO A 264 -16.52 33.43 -9.84
CA PRO A 264 -15.23 32.89 -9.42
C PRO A 264 -15.08 32.83 -7.89
N GLY A 265 -14.20 31.97 -7.40
CA GLY A 265 -13.79 31.94 -5.99
C GLY A 265 -14.62 31.03 -5.08
N LYS A 266 -15.68 30.41 -5.60
CA LYS A 266 -16.52 29.46 -4.84
C LYS A 266 -15.76 28.22 -4.36
N LEU A 267 -14.76 27.81 -5.12
CA LEU A 267 -13.91 26.69 -4.73
C LEU A 267 -13.09 27.04 -3.48
N LEU A 268 -12.47 28.23 -3.46
CA LEU A 268 -11.73 28.72 -2.31
C LEU A 268 -12.64 28.94 -1.09
N GLU A 269 -13.84 29.47 -1.30
CA GLU A 269 -14.86 29.63 -0.24
C GLU A 269 -15.23 28.28 0.38
N CYS A 270 -15.49 27.25 -0.44
CA CYS A 270 -15.79 25.90 0.04
C CYS A 270 -14.65 25.35 0.89
N TYR A 271 -13.40 25.40 0.39
CA TYR A 271 -12.23 24.95 1.13
C TYR A 271 -12.09 25.66 2.48
N ALA A 272 -12.22 26.99 2.46
CA ALA A 272 -12.06 27.80 3.65
C ALA A 272 -13.13 27.50 4.73
N LEU A 273 -14.37 27.23 4.32
CA LEU A 273 -15.47 26.93 5.24
C LEU A 273 -15.48 25.48 5.73
N ILE A 274 -14.98 24.54 4.92
CA ILE A 274 -15.08 23.10 5.18
C ILE A 274 -13.69 22.50 5.37
N ASP A 275 -12.94 22.25 4.29
CA ASP A 275 -11.70 21.48 4.29
C ASP A 275 -10.61 22.06 5.20
N SER A 276 -10.50 23.38 5.32
CA SER A 276 -9.52 24.04 6.21
C SER A 276 -9.74 23.76 7.70
N LYS A 277 -10.88 23.15 8.08
CA LYS A 277 -11.25 22.80 9.46
C LYS A 277 -11.13 21.29 9.73
N LEU A 278 -10.92 20.49 8.69
CA LEU A 278 -10.92 19.04 8.79
C LEU A 278 -9.62 18.45 9.35
N PRO A 279 -8.39 18.94 9.07
CA PRO A 279 -7.17 18.26 9.51
C PRO A 279 -7.10 17.99 11.03
N GLU A 280 -7.38 19.00 11.86
CA GLU A 280 -7.41 18.84 13.33
C GLU A 280 -8.56 17.91 13.78
N THR A 281 -9.71 17.96 13.09
CA THR A 281 -10.87 17.10 13.36
C THR A 281 -10.59 15.65 12.97
N ASP A 282 -9.94 15.40 11.83
CA ASP A 282 -9.58 14.07 11.32
C ASP A 282 -8.68 13.36 12.32
N VAL A 283 -7.66 14.06 12.83
CA VAL A 283 -6.73 13.54 13.84
C VAL A 283 -7.43 13.31 15.16
N PHE A 284 -8.32 14.22 15.57
CA PHE A 284 -9.14 14.01 16.76
C PHE A 284 -10.00 12.75 16.65
N LEU A 285 -10.69 12.53 15.52
CA LEU A 285 -11.50 11.35 15.28
C LEU A 285 -10.65 10.08 15.26
N ALA A 286 -9.51 10.10 14.53
CA ALA A 286 -8.59 8.98 14.45
C ALA A 286 -8.06 8.61 15.84
N ARG A 287 -7.56 9.57 16.61
CA ARG A 287 -6.97 9.35 17.94
C ARG A 287 -8.00 9.05 19.03
N SER A 288 -9.26 9.46 18.87
CA SER A 288 -10.32 9.11 19.83
C SER A 288 -10.56 7.60 19.86
N GLY A 289 -10.48 6.94 18.70
CA GLY A 289 -10.71 5.50 18.55
C GLY A 289 -12.12 5.05 18.99
N PHE A 290 -12.40 3.77 18.81
CA PHE A 290 -13.67 3.15 19.19
C PHE A 290 -13.43 2.10 20.27
N CYS A 291 -14.23 2.16 21.34
CA CYS A 291 -14.35 1.05 22.28
C CYS A 291 -15.29 0.01 21.69
N VAL A 292 -14.88 -1.26 21.76
CA VAL A 292 -15.64 -2.39 21.22
C VAL A 292 -15.96 -3.35 22.34
N ASP A 293 -17.17 -3.91 22.31
CA ASP A 293 -17.62 -4.95 23.24
C ASP A 293 -17.04 -6.30 22.81
N LEU A 294 -15.89 -6.67 23.38
CA LEU A 294 -15.19 -7.90 23.02
C LEU A 294 -15.94 -9.15 23.48
N ASP A 295 -16.62 -9.08 24.63
CA ASP A 295 -17.44 -10.19 25.11
C ASP A 295 -18.62 -10.43 24.15
N GLY A 296 -19.31 -9.36 23.75
CA GLY A 296 -20.38 -9.44 22.75
C GLY A 296 -19.89 -9.93 21.39
N LEU A 297 -18.68 -9.55 20.96
CA LEU A 297 -18.08 -10.09 19.73
C LEU A 297 -17.74 -11.57 19.84
N ALA A 298 -17.25 -12.04 20.99
CA ALA A 298 -16.96 -13.45 21.22
C ALA A 298 -18.25 -14.29 21.24
N GLU A 299 -19.34 -13.76 21.80
CA GLU A 299 -20.67 -14.38 21.72
C GLU A 299 -21.14 -14.49 20.27
N LEU A 300 -20.99 -13.43 19.47
CA LEU A 300 -21.31 -13.45 18.04
C LEU A 300 -20.43 -14.42 17.26
N GLU A 301 -19.13 -14.52 17.57
CA GLU A 301 -18.26 -15.51 16.94
C GLU A 301 -18.78 -16.93 17.20
N ALA A 302 -19.07 -17.25 18.47
CA ALA A 302 -19.59 -18.55 18.87
C ALA A 302 -20.97 -18.87 18.26
N GLU A 303 -21.79 -17.86 18.00
CA GLU A 303 -23.09 -18.01 17.32
C GLU A 303 -22.91 -18.25 15.81
N PHE A 304 -22.10 -17.44 15.13
CA PHE A 304 -22.04 -17.42 13.67
C PHE A 304 -21.11 -18.47 13.07
N GLU A 305 -20.10 -18.95 13.79
CA GLU A 305 -19.20 -20.00 13.32
C GLU A 305 -19.97 -21.29 12.93
N PRO A 306 -20.83 -21.89 13.78
CA PRO A 306 -21.61 -23.06 13.39
C PRO A 306 -22.65 -22.75 12.29
N LEU A 307 -23.13 -21.51 12.20
CA LEU A 307 -24.04 -21.08 11.13
C LEU A 307 -23.33 -20.98 9.78
N LEU A 308 -22.08 -20.54 9.75
CA LEU A 308 -21.25 -20.53 8.54
C LEU A 308 -20.98 -21.94 8.06
N GLU A 309 -20.59 -22.86 8.96
CA GLU A 309 -20.33 -24.25 8.60
C GLU A 309 -21.60 -24.95 8.09
N LYS A 310 -22.74 -24.68 8.73
CA LYS A 310 -24.04 -25.14 8.22
C LYS A 310 -24.35 -24.54 6.85
N ALA A 311 -24.16 -23.24 6.65
CA ALA A 311 -24.43 -22.58 5.36
C ALA A 311 -23.54 -23.16 4.23
N ARG A 312 -22.28 -23.49 4.54
CA ARG A 312 -21.38 -24.20 3.61
C ARG A 312 -21.89 -25.59 3.25
N ALA A 313 -22.39 -26.35 4.23
CA ALA A 313 -23.03 -27.66 3.97
C ALA A 313 -24.35 -27.53 3.18
N ASP A 314 -25.13 -26.48 3.44
CA ASP A 314 -26.36 -26.18 2.71
C ASP A 314 -26.07 -25.84 1.24
N VAL A 315 -24.95 -25.19 0.92
CA VAL A 315 -24.49 -24.97 -0.48
C VAL A 315 -24.25 -26.30 -1.20
N VAL A 316 -23.54 -27.24 -0.56
CA VAL A 316 -23.26 -28.57 -1.13
C VAL A 316 -24.56 -29.31 -1.44
N THR A 317 -25.51 -29.25 -0.50
CA THR A 317 -26.81 -29.91 -0.62
C THR A 317 -27.70 -29.23 -1.67
N ALA A 318 -27.86 -27.90 -1.61
CA ALA A 318 -28.78 -27.15 -2.46
C ALA A 318 -28.42 -27.22 -3.94
N TYR A 319 -27.13 -27.30 -4.26
CA TYR A 319 -26.65 -27.38 -5.64
C TYR A 319 -26.28 -28.79 -6.11
N ASN A 320 -26.53 -29.82 -5.29
CA ASN A 320 -26.17 -31.21 -5.60
C ASN A 320 -24.69 -31.36 -5.97
N ILE A 321 -23.80 -30.83 -5.13
CA ILE A 321 -22.35 -30.91 -5.32
C ILE A 321 -21.89 -32.32 -4.90
N ASP A 322 -21.97 -33.27 -5.83
CA ASP A 322 -21.54 -34.65 -5.65
C ASP A 322 -20.27 -34.99 -6.46
N ALA A 323 -19.85 -36.25 -6.42
CA ALA A 323 -18.67 -36.71 -7.17
C ALA A 323 -18.83 -36.53 -8.70
N GLU A 324 -20.06 -36.57 -9.22
CA GLU A 324 -20.31 -36.34 -10.64
C GLU A 324 -20.17 -34.86 -10.99
N PHE A 325 -20.67 -33.96 -10.15
CA PHE A 325 -20.45 -32.52 -10.27
C PHE A 325 -18.95 -32.21 -10.28
N VAL A 326 -18.19 -32.70 -9.29
CA VAL A 326 -16.74 -32.45 -9.20
C VAL A 326 -16.02 -32.97 -10.43
N ARG A 327 -16.40 -34.17 -10.92
CA ARG A 327 -15.86 -34.72 -12.17
C ARG A 327 -16.14 -33.80 -13.35
N LYS A 328 -17.39 -33.39 -13.58
CA LYS A 328 -17.78 -32.52 -14.71
C LYS A 328 -17.08 -31.17 -14.65
N MET A 329 -17.03 -30.56 -13.47
CA MET A 329 -16.29 -29.31 -13.23
C MET A 329 -14.80 -29.48 -13.57
N GLY A 330 -14.16 -30.49 -12.99
CA GLY A 330 -12.74 -30.77 -13.21
C GLY A 330 -12.40 -30.99 -14.68
N ARG A 331 -13.26 -31.72 -15.42
CA ARG A 331 -13.12 -31.91 -16.87
C ARG A 331 -13.27 -30.61 -17.65
N THR A 332 -14.23 -29.77 -17.28
CA THR A 332 -14.50 -28.49 -17.97
C THR A 332 -13.34 -27.51 -17.76
N LEU A 333 -12.93 -27.30 -16.50
CA LEU A 333 -11.89 -26.33 -16.16
C LEU A 333 -10.50 -26.74 -16.67
N ASN A 334 -10.24 -28.04 -16.80
CA ASN A 334 -8.94 -28.57 -17.23
C ASN A 334 -8.97 -29.17 -18.65
N ALA A 335 -9.94 -28.80 -19.50
CA ALA A 335 -10.09 -29.36 -20.84
C ALA A 335 -8.80 -29.29 -21.69
N SER A 336 -8.05 -28.18 -21.57
CA SER A 336 -6.76 -28.03 -22.25
C SER A 336 -5.70 -29.02 -21.73
N LYS A 337 -5.55 -29.17 -20.41
CA LYS A 337 -4.62 -30.14 -19.81
C LYS A 337 -4.99 -31.57 -20.15
N ILE A 338 -6.28 -31.89 -20.20
CA ILE A 338 -6.78 -33.19 -20.62
C ILE A 338 -6.42 -33.46 -22.09
N THR A 339 -6.63 -32.46 -22.96
CA THR A 339 -6.25 -32.57 -24.38
C THR A 339 -4.75 -32.81 -24.55
N GLU A 340 -3.93 -32.09 -23.79
CA GLU A 340 -2.47 -32.27 -23.79
C GLU A 340 -2.07 -33.66 -23.26
N TRP A 341 -2.72 -34.13 -22.19
CA TRP A 341 -2.51 -35.47 -21.65
C TRP A 341 -2.90 -36.55 -22.68
N CYS A 342 -4.07 -36.45 -23.32
CA CYS A 342 -4.50 -37.40 -24.35
C CYS A 342 -3.49 -37.45 -25.50
N THR A 343 -3.00 -36.29 -25.95
CA THR A 343 -1.99 -36.20 -27.02
C THR A 343 -0.68 -36.91 -26.62
N LYS A 344 -0.19 -36.64 -25.40
CA LYS A 344 1.02 -37.29 -24.86
C LYS A 344 0.83 -38.79 -24.66
N GLN A 345 -0.36 -39.20 -24.21
CA GLN A 345 -0.69 -40.59 -23.97
C GLN A 345 -0.82 -41.38 -25.27
N GLN A 346 -1.43 -40.79 -26.31
CA GLN A 346 -1.46 -41.35 -27.65
C GLN A 346 -0.04 -41.55 -28.21
N ALA A 347 0.83 -40.55 -28.05
CA ALA A 347 2.23 -40.68 -28.45
C ALA A 347 3.01 -41.72 -27.62
N ARG A 348 2.66 -41.93 -26.35
CA ARG A 348 3.25 -42.99 -25.50
C ARG A 348 2.81 -44.38 -25.95
N ILE A 349 1.52 -44.56 -26.24
CA ILE A 349 0.96 -45.81 -26.76
C ILE A 349 1.63 -46.16 -28.09
N GLU A 350 1.75 -45.19 -29.01
CA GLU A 350 2.38 -45.43 -30.31
C GLU A 350 3.88 -45.78 -30.18
N ARG A 351 4.60 -45.09 -29.28
CA ARG A 351 6.02 -45.43 -29.00
C ARG A 351 6.17 -46.81 -28.38
N ASN A 352 5.29 -47.20 -27.45
CA ASN A 352 5.31 -48.54 -26.87
C ASN A 352 5.03 -49.59 -27.97
N ARG A 353 4.01 -49.39 -28.82
CA ARG A 353 3.70 -50.26 -29.97
C ARG A 353 4.89 -50.43 -30.90
N THR A 354 5.50 -49.33 -31.34
CA THR A 354 6.69 -49.36 -32.22
C THR A 354 7.87 -50.08 -31.54
N ALA A 355 8.06 -49.88 -30.23
CA ALA A 355 9.10 -50.55 -29.47
C ALA A 355 8.85 -52.06 -29.36
N GLN A 356 7.60 -52.50 -29.17
CA GLN A 356 7.21 -53.90 -29.19
C GLN A 356 7.50 -54.54 -30.57
N GLU A 357 7.08 -53.91 -31.66
CA GLU A 357 7.33 -54.39 -33.03
C GLU A 357 8.83 -54.53 -33.33
N LYS A 358 9.64 -53.57 -32.86
CA LYS A 358 11.10 -53.66 -32.97
C LYS A 358 11.67 -54.84 -32.20
N GLN A 359 11.20 -55.08 -30.96
CA GLN A 359 11.66 -56.25 -30.19
C GLN A 359 11.21 -57.56 -30.85
N ARG A 360 9.95 -57.65 -31.33
CA ARG A 360 9.45 -58.82 -32.06
C ARG A 360 10.27 -59.12 -33.31
N THR A 361 10.66 -58.08 -34.06
CA THR A 361 11.54 -58.23 -35.23
C THR A 361 12.91 -58.78 -34.83
N ILE A 362 13.54 -58.23 -33.77
CA ILE A 362 14.83 -58.70 -33.28
C ILE A 362 14.76 -60.18 -32.82
N ILE A 363 13.69 -60.54 -32.13
CA ILE A 363 13.43 -61.92 -31.69
C ILE A 363 13.33 -62.84 -32.91
N ALA A 364 12.49 -62.50 -33.89
CA ALA A 364 12.30 -63.28 -35.11
C ALA A 364 13.59 -63.44 -35.94
N GLU A 365 14.40 -62.38 -36.07
CA GLU A 365 15.71 -62.44 -36.75
C GLU A 365 16.68 -63.39 -36.04
N CYS A 366 16.73 -63.32 -34.71
CA CYS A 366 17.60 -64.18 -33.91
C CYS A 366 17.12 -65.64 -33.94
N GLU A 367 15.82 -65.91 -33.97
CA GLU A 367 15.24 -67.24 -34.14
C GLU A 367 15.56 -67.82 -35.52
N ALA A 368 15.34 -67.06 -36.60
CA ALA A 368 15.63 -67.49 -37.97
C ALA A 368 17.12 -67.81 -38.19
N ALA A 369 18.02 -67.12 -37.48
CA ALA A 369 19.46 -67.35 -37.54
C ALA A 369 19.96 -68.45 -36.56
N GLY A 370 19.08 -69.08 -35.77
CA GLY A 370 19.45 -70.09 -34.77
C GLY A 370 20.26 -69.55 -33.58
N LYS A 371 20.16 -68.24 -33.29
CA LYS A 371 21.00 -67.50 -32.32
C LYS A 371 20.22 -67.11 -31.04
N THR A 372 19.45 -68.05 -30.50
CA THR A 372 18.54 -67.83 -29.36
C THR A 372 19.23 -67.79 -27.99
N THR A 373 20.51 -68.17 -27.90
CA THR A 373 21.30 -68.09 -26.64
C THR A 373 22.06 -66.77 -26.50
N LEU A 374 22.00 -65.88 -27.50
CA LEU A 374 22.70 -64.60 -27.45
C LEU A 374 22.02 -63.63 -26.48
N LYS A 375 22.85 -62.81 -25.80
CA LYS A 375 22.40 -61.70 -24.96
C LYS A 375 21.43 -60.75 -25.68
N LYS A 376 21.60 -60.57 -26.99
CA LYS A 376 20.69 -59.77 -27.84
C LYS A 376 19.26 -60.32 -27.82
N TYR A 377 19.10 -61.65 -27.92
CA TYR A 377 17.80 -62.32 -27.91
C TYR A 377 17.16 -62.27 -26.51
N THR A 378 17.90 -62.67 -25.47
CA THR A 378 17.37 -62.68 -24.10
C THR A 378 16.94 -61.28 -23.64
N ASN A 379 17.69 -60.24 -24.01
CA ASN A 379 17.32 -58.86 -23.72
C ASN A 379 16.08 -58.42 -24.48
N ALA A 380 15.93 -58.81 -25.76
CA ALA A 380 14.76 -58.44 -26.56
C ALA A 380 13.48 -59.12 -26.04
N VAL A 381 13.56 -60.40 -25.64
CA VAL A 381 12.45 -61.13 -25.00
C VAL A 381 12.06 -60.49 -23.68
N SER A 382 13.02 -60.21 -22.79
CA SER A 382 12.77 -59.54 -21.50
C SER A 382 12.12 -58.17 -21.71
N ARG A 383 12.65 -57.38 -22.66
CA ARG A 383 12.13 -56.03 -22.93
C ARG A 383 10.75 -56.05 -23.57
N LEU A 384 10.45 -57.03 -24.42
CA LEU A 384 9.11 -57.21 -24.98
C LEU A 384 8.09 -57.52 -23.87
N ALA A 385 8.45 -58.43 -22.96
CA ALA A 385 7.59 -58.78 -21.82
C ALA A 385 7.31 -57.57 -20.91
N GLU A 386 8.32 -56.72 -20.65
CA GLU A 386 8.14 -55.46 -19.91
C GLU A 386 7.18 -54.49 -20.64
N LEU A 387 7.29 -54.37 -21.96
CA LEU A 387 6.45 -53.45 -22.75
C LEU A 387 5.01 -53.96 -22.88
N GLU A 388 4.80 -55.26 -22.96
CA GLU A 388 3.47 -55.91 -22.99
C GLU A 388 2.79 -55.87 -21.62
N ALA A 389 3.56 -55.90 -20.53
CA ALA A 389 3.03 -55.78 -19.17
C ALA A 389 2.65 -54.34 -18.78
N GLU A 390 3.06 -53.33 -19.57
CA GLU A 390 2.71 -51.93 -19.33
C GLU A 390 1.26 -51.66 -19.78
N GLU A 391 0.30 -51.69 -18.84
CA GLU A 391 -1.09 -51.33 -19.10
C GLU A 391 -1.26 -49.81 -19.29
N LEU A 392 -1.29 -49.38 -20.55
CA LEU A 392 -1.50 -47.97 -20.91
C LEU A 392 -2.99 -47.67 -21.06
N ALA A 393 -3.50 -46.78 -20.20
CA ALA A 393 -4.88 -46.32 -20.27
C ALA A 393 -5.19 -45.63 -21.62
N PRO A 394 -6.43 -45.76 -22.15
CA PRO A 394 -6.87 -45.08 -23.36
C PRO A 394 -6.64 -43.56 -23.31
N PRO A 395 -6.29 -42.91 -24.45
CA PRO A 395 -6.04 -41.47 -24.51
C PRO A 395 -7.36 -40.69 -24.67
N ASP A 396 -8.31 -40.88 -23.76
CA ASP A 396 -9.61 -40.22 -23.77
C ASP A 396 -9.89 -39.43 -22.48
N VAL A 397 -10.97 -38.64 -22.52
CA VAL A 397 -11.36 -37.75 -21.41
C VAL A 397 -11.73 -38.52 -20.15
N GLU A 398 -12.29 -39.73 -20.27
CA GLU A 398 -12.74 -40.52 -19.12
C GLU A 398 -11.54 -41.09 -18.35
N HIS A 399 -10.49 -41.51 -19.05
CA HIS A 399 -9.29 -42.10 -18.47
C HIS A 399 -8.20 -41.10 -18.08
N ALA A 400 -8.34 -39.83 -18.48
CA ALA A 400 -7.42 -38.77 -18.06
C ALA A 400 -7.42 -38.62 -16.52
N PRO A 401 -6.29 -38.29 -15.89
CA PRO A 401 -6.24 -38.12 -14.43
C PRO A 401 -7.19 -37.02 -13.95
N ALA A 402 -7.65 -37.14 -12.71
CA ALA A 402 -8.37 -36.07 -12.05
C ALA A 402 -7.39 -34.93 -11.73
N PHE A 403 -7.71 -33.72 -12.17
CA PHE A 403 -6.92 -32.51 -11.88
C PHE A 403 -7.54 -31.67 -10.76
N VAL A 404 -8.74 -32.04 -10.33
CA VAL A 404 -9.51 -31.42 -9.26
C VAL A 404 -10.21 -32.55 -8.52
N GLU A 405 -10.06 -32.59 -7.20
CA GLU A 405 -10.60 -33.65 -6.35
C GLU A 405 -11.79 -33.17 -5.52
N GLU A 406 -11.97 -31.86 -5.38
CA GLU A 406 -13.05 -31.24 -4.60
C GLU A 406 -13.52 -29.91 -5.18
N PHE A 407 -14.73 -29.50 -4.77
CA PHE A 407 -15.24 -28.15 -4.98
C PHE A 407 -14.91 -27.27 -3.78
N THR A 408 -14.51 -26.02 -4.04
CA THR A 408 -14.18 -25.04 -3.00
C THR A 408 -14.73 -23.68 -3.38
N ILE A 409 -15.49 -23.06 -2.46
CA ILE A 409 -16.15 -21.76 -2.68
C ILE A 409 -15.11 -20.63 -2.84
N THR A 410 -13.95 -20.77 -2.20
CA THR A 410 -12.83 -19.82 -2.26
C THR A 410 -12.10 -19.82 -3.60
N ASN A 411 -12.30 -20.84 -4.46
CA ASN A 411 -11.71 -20.88 -5.79
C ASN A 411 -12.63 -20.24 -6.82
N GLY A 412 -12.23 -19.08 -7.34
CA GLY A 412 -13.02 -18.32 -8.32
C GLY A 412 -13.38 -19.11 -9.59
N ASN A 413 -12.56 -20.06 -10.04
CA ASN A 413 -12.90 -20.90 -11.19
C ASN A 413 -13.98 -21.94 -10.85
N HIS A 414 -13.94 -22.51 -9.65
CA HIS A 414 -14.97 -23.44 -9.17
C HIS A 414 -16.31 -22.72 -9.04
N LEU A 415 -16.29 -21.53 -8.42
CA LEU A 415 -17.48 -20.70 -8.26
C LEU A 415 -18.03 -20.22 -9.61
N ALA A 416 -17.17 -19.84 -10.56
CA ALA A 416 -17.59 -19.49 -11.91
C ALA A 416 -18.21 -20.68 -12.66
N TYR A 417 -17.71 -21.90 -12.47
CA TYR A 417 -18.34 -23.09 -13.05
C TYR A 417 -19.73 -23.32 -12.45
N LEU A 418 -19.84 -23.26 -11.12
CA LEU A 418 -21.10 -23.43 -10.41
C LEU A 418 -22.16 -22.42 -10.90
N ILE A 419 -21.82 -21.14 -10.95
CA ILE A 419 -22.76 -20.07 -11.30
C ILE A 419 -23.16 -20.14 -12.78
N TYR A 420 -22.18 -20.18 -13.68
CA TYR A 420 -22.43 -19.96 -15.11
C TYR A 420 -22.73 -21.24 -15.89
N ASP A 421 -22.10 -22.37 -15.54
CA ASP A 421 -22.29 -23.63 -16.27
C ASP A 421 -23.30 -24.55 -15.59
N HIS A 422 -23.22 -24.72 -14.26
CA HIS A 422 -24.08 -25.66 -13.54
C HIS A 422 -25.47 -25.09 -13.23
N LEU A 423 -25.53 -23.88 -12.66
CA LEU A 423 -26.79 -23.17 -12.42
C LEU A 423 -27.34 -22.48 -13.68
N GLY A 424 -26.50 -22.31 -14.70
CA GLY A 424 -26.89 -21.71 -15.99
C GLY A 424 -27.25 -20.23 -15.90
N ILE A 425 -26.74 -19.51 -14.88
CA ILE A 425 -27.01 -18.08 -14.71
C ILE A 425 -26.32 -17.32 -15.83
N ARG A 426 -27.07 -16.41 -16.46
CA ARG A 426 -26.57 -15.62 -17.59
C ARG A 426 -25.43 -14.71 -17.15
N ASP A 427 -24.32 -14.75 -17.88
CA ASP A 427 -23.20 -13.84 -17.64
C ASP A 427 -23.56 -12.39 -17.99
N ARG A 428 -23.61 -11.55 -16.95
CA ARG A 428 -23.82 -10.09 -17.02
C ARG A 428 -22.57 -9.31 -16.61
N THR A 429 -21.43 -9.98 -16.38
CA THR A 429 -20.14 -9.36 -15.98
C THR A 429 -19.78 -8.17 -16.86
N GLY A 430 -19.97 -8.29 -18.18
CA GLY A 430 -19.62 -7.25 -19.14
C GLY A 430 -20.41 -5.94 -19.00
N GLN A 431 -21.54 -5.96 -18.29
CA GLN A 431 -22.33 -4.76 -17.98
C GLN A 431 -21.69 -3.93 -16.86
N PHE A 432 -20.99 -4.59 -15.93
CA PHE A 432 -20.31 -3.95 -14.80
C PHE A 432 -18.84 -3.68 -15.08
N LYS A 433 -18.14 -4.62 -15.74
CA LYS A 433 -16.73 -4.52 -16.09
C LYS A 433 -16.49 -4.83 -17.56
N ARG A 434 -16.29 -3.78 -18.35
CA ARG A 434 -16.02 -3.87 -19.79
C ARG A 434 -14.81 -4.79 -20.06
N GLY A 435 -15.00 -5.76 -20.95
CA GLY A 435 -13.95 -6.70 -21.36
C GLY A 435 -13.68 -7.86 -20.39
N LYS A 436 -14.40 -7.94 -19.26
CA LYS A 436 -14.38 -9.09 -18.36
C LYS A 436 -15.61 -9.97 -18.62
N THR A 437 -15.45 -11.26 -18.39
CA THR A 437 -16.52 -12.27 -18.50
C THR A 437 -16.43 -13.22 -17.31
N ARG A 438 -17.55 -13.83 -16.96
CA ARG A 438 -17.68 -14.89 -15.95
C ARG A 438 -16.97 -14.56 -14.64
N SER A 439 -17.09 -13.32 -14.17
CA SER A 439 -16.37 -12.87 -12.97
C SER A 439 -17.04 -13.38 -11.70
N THR A 440 -16.21 -13.63 -10.69
CA THR A 440 -16.60 -13.96 -9.32
C THR A 440 -16.00 -12.97 -8.33
N ALA A 441 -15.73 -11.74 -8.78
CA ALA A 441 -15.29 -10.67 -7.89
C ALA A 441 -16.45 -10.26 -6.96
N ALA A 442 -16.14 -9.91 -5.70
CA ALA A 442 -17.13 -9.59 -4.69
C ALA A 442 -18.13 -8.52 -5.15
N GLU A 443 -17.65 -7.42 -5.76
CA GLU A 443 -18.50 -6.32 -6.25
C GLU A 443 -19.52 -6.74 -7.33
N ILE A 444 -19.28 -7.85 -8.04
CA ILE A 444 -20.19 -8.39 -9.06
C ILE A 444 -21.13 -9.41 -8.43
N LEU A 445 -20.58 -10.27 -7.55
CA LEU A 445 -21.38 -11.26 -6.83
C LEU A 445 -22.40 -10.60 -5.91
N ASP A 446 -22.08 -9.48 -5.26
CA ASP A 446 -23.01 -8.72 -4.43
C ASP A 446 -24.28 -8.36 -5.20
N VAL A 447 -24.14 -7.86 -6.44
CA VAL A 447 -25.30 -7.55 -7.31
C VAL A 447 -26.06 -8.81 -7.70
N TYR A 448 -25.36 -9.91 -7.99
CA TYR A 448 -26.00 -11.16 -8.36
C TYR A 448 -26.77 -11.78 -7.19
N TYR A 449 -26.27 -11.66 -5.96
CA TYR A 449 -26.95 -12.13 -4.76
C TYR A 449 -28.25 -11.38 -4.49
N GLU A 450 -28.34 -10.11 -4.87
CA GLU A 450 -29.58 -9.33 -4.76
C GLU A 450 -30.63 -9.71 -5.81
N GLU A 451 -30.20 -10.09 -7.01
CA GLU A 451 -31.09 -10.26 -8.16
C GLU A 451 -31.43 -11.73 -8.49
N GLU A 452 -30.57 -12.68 -8.13
CA GLU A 452 -30.69 -14.09 -8.51
C GLU A 452 -31.01 -14.98 -7.31
N ASP A 453 -32.29 -15.37 -7.17
CA ASP A 453 -32.76 -16.24 -6.08
C ASP A 453 -32.00 -17.57 -5.98
N ALA A 454 -31.52 -18.08 -7.11
CA ALA A 454 -30.74 -19.32 -7.17
C ALA A 454 -29.41 -19.21 -6.41
N LEU A 455 -28.88 -18.01 -6.18
CA LEU A 455 -27.61 -17.79 -5.49
C LEU A 455 -27.75 -17.55 -3.99
N ARG A 456 -28.98 -17.58 -3.46
CA ARG A 456 -29.24 -17.31 -2.04
C ARG A 456 -28.39 -18.15 -1.08
N PRO A 457 -28.16 -19.48 -1.29
CA PRO A 457 -27.23 -20.23 -0.45
C PRO A 457 -25.80 -19.66 -0.42
N LEU A 458 -25.28 -19.19 -1.56
CA LEU A 458 -23.95 -18.56 -1.62
C LEU A 458 -23.94 -17.19 -0.96
N ALA A 459 -25.00 -16.41 -1.14
CA ALA A 459 -25.16 -15.12 -0.49
C ALA A 459 -25.11 -15.24 1.04
N THR A 460 -25.74 -16.26 1.61
CA THR A 460 -25.70 -16.55 3.06
C THR A 460 -24.28 -16.86 3.53
N VAL A 461 -23.54 -17.73 2.81
CA VAL A 461 -22.13 -18.02 3.14
C VAL A 461 -21.29 -16.75 3.08
N ALA A 462 -21.41 -15.96 2.01
CA ALA A 462 -20.66 -14.72 1.85
C ALA A 462 -20.96 -13.71 2.97
N ALA A 463 -22.22 -13.61 3.42
CA ALA A 463 -22.62 -12.73 4.50
C ALA A 463 -22.00 -13.14 5.84
N TYR A 464 -22.10 -14.42 6.22
CA TYR A 464 -21.52 -14.93 7.47
C TYR A 464 -20.00 -14.91 7.46
N GLU A 465 -19.38 -15.28 6.34
CA GLU A 465 -17.93 -15.23 6.18
C GLU A 465 -17.42 -13.80 6.27
N LYS A 466 -18.10 -12.82 5.64
CA LYS A 466 -17.75 -11.41 5.78
C LYS A 466 -17.91 -10.94 7.23
N LEU A 467 -19.01 -11.28 7.89
CA LEU A 467 -19.25 -10.92 9.30
C LEU A 467 -18.11 -11.42 10.20
N LEU A 468 -17.80 -12.71 10.14
CA LEU A 468 -16.76 -13.33 10.95
C LEU A 468 -15.37 -12.81 10.58
N THR A 469 -14.99 -12.96 9.32
CA THR A 469 -13.60 -12.75 8.90
C THR A 469 -13.23 -11.28 8.73
N THR A 470 -14.18 -10.39 8.44
CA THR A 470 -13.89 -8.96 8.24
C THR A 470 -14.09 -8.14 9.50
N TYR A 471 -15.10 -8.49 10.32
CA TYR A 471 -15.50 -7.63 11.45
C TYR A 471 -15.20 -8.27 12.81
N ILE A 472 -15.50 -9.55 13.03
CA ILE A 472 -15.41 -10.16 14.36
C ILE A 472 -13.98 -10.64 14.67
N GLN A 473 -13.46 -11.58 13.88
CA GLN A 473 -12.17 -12.22 14.13
C GLN A 473 -10.99 -11.22 14.20
N PRO A 474 -10.88 -10.21 13.31
CA PRO A 474 -9.83 -9.21 13.42
C PRO A 474 -9.95 -8.32 14.66
N MET A 475 -11.16 -8.07 15.18
CA MET A 475 -11.30 -7.30 16.42
C MET A 475 -10.90 -8.15 17.63
N LEU A 476 -11.28 -9.42 17.66
CA LEU A 476 -10.94 -10.34 18.74
C LEU A 476 -9.48 -10.81 18.73
N GLY A 477 -8.83 -10.80 17.57
CA GLY A 477 -7.55 -11.50 17.39
C GLY A 477 -7.70 -13.03 17.48
N SER A 478 -8.79 -13.57 16.92
CA SER A 478 -9.15 -14.99 16.97
C SER A 478 -8.91 -15.69 15.63
N ALA A 479 -9.05 -17.02 15.61
CA ALA A 479 -8.93 -17.84 14.40
C ALA A 479 -7.63 -17.63 13.59
N GLY A 480 -6.52 -17.30 14.29
CA GLY A 480 -5.21 -17.06 13.68
C GLY A 480 -5.07 -15.69 13.01
N LYS A 481 -5.93 -14.72 13.34
CA LYS A 481 -5.79 -13.32 12.94
C LYS A 481 -5.25 -12.49 14.09
N ASP A 482 -4.38 -11.53 13.78
CA ASP A 482 -3.93 -10.55 14.76
C ASP A 482 -5.06 -9.56 15.07
N SER A 483 -5.12 -9.10 16.32
CA SER A 483 -6.11 -8.12 16.73
C SER A 483 -5.77 -6.75 16.14
N ILE A 484 -6.79 -6.05 15.63
CA ILE A 484 -6.67 -4.64 15.18
C ILE A 484 -6.84 -3.63 16.33
N ILE A 485 -6.98 -4.10 17.56
CA ILE A 485 -7.09 -3.26 18.75
C ILE A 485 -5.69 -2.81 19.15
N GLU A 486 -5.50 -1.50 19.24
CA GLU A 486 -4.23 -0.93 19.63
C GLU A 486 -4.01 -1.01 21.15
N ILE A 487 -2.79 -0.67 21.59
CA ILE A 487 -2.36 -0.77 22.99
C ILE A 487 -3.22 0.02 23.99
N ASP A 488 -3.96 1.02 23.53
CA ASP A 488 -4.89 1.80 24.36
C ASP A 488 -6.27 1.13 24.52
N GLY A 489 -6.46 -0.07 23.97
CA GLY A 489 -7.69 -0.85 24.03
C GLY A 489 -8.76 -0.36 23.05
N ARG A 490 -8.40 0.40 22.01
CA ARG A 490 -9.34 0.96 21.03
C ARG A 490 -9.02 0.50 19.61
N VAL A 491 -10.06 0.50 18.78
CA VAL A 491 -9.90 0.38 17.33
C VAL A 491 -9.70 1.78 16.76
N HIS A 492 -8.62 1.99 16.02
CA HIS A 492 -8.36 3.24 15.32
C HIS A 492 -8.67 3.11 13.83
N SER A 493 -9.11 4.21 13.23
CA SER A 493 -9.43 4.30 11.82
C SER A 493 -8.74 5.50 11.20
N GLU A 494 -8.32 5.34 9.95
CA GLU A 494 -7.89 6.46 9.12
C GLU A 494 -9.11 7.07 8.43
N PHE A 495 -9.29 8.38 8.59
CA PHE A 495 -10.34 9.14 7.93
C PHE A 495 -9.74 9.97 6.80
N LYS A 496 -10.31 9.87 5.60
CA LYS A 496 -9.82 10.57 4.41
C LYS A 496 -10.88 11.56 3.94
N SER A 497 -10.72 12.84 4.29
CA SER A 497 -11.52 13.94 3.72
C SER A 497 -11.21 14.02 2.22
N GLY A 498 -12.23 13.92 1.36
CA GLY A 498 -12.02 13.80 -0.09
C GLY A 498 -11.54 12.41 -0.54
N GLY A 499 -11.78 11.36 0.25
CA GLY A 499 -11.48 9.97 -0.10
C GLY A 499 -12.35 9.41 -1.24
N THR A 500 -13.48 10.05 -1.53
CA THR A 500 -14.35 9.72 -2.67
C THR A 500 -14.41 10.88 -3.67
N SER A 501 -14.70 10.59 -4.94
CA SER A 501 -14.92 11.63 -5.98
C SER A 501 -16.12 12.53 -5.67
N THR A 502 -17.04 12.09 -4.83
CA THR A 502 -18.22 12.91 -4.44
C THR A 502 -17.93 13.90 -3.30
N GLY A 503 -16.70 13.93 -2.77
CA GLY A 503 -16.32 14.74 -1.62
C GLY A 503 -16.69 14.15 -0.26
N ARG A 504 -17.34 12.97 -0.20
CA ARG A 504 -17.60 12.27 1.07
C ARG A 504 -16.32 11.72 1.68
N TYR A 505 -16.30 11.65 3.00
CA TYR A 505 -15.32 10.87 3.76
C TYR A 505 -15.31 9.41 3.30
N SER A 506 -14.12 8.84 3.26
CA SER A 506 -13.91 7.39 3.32
C SER A 506 -13.13 7.05 4.58
N SER A 507 -13.28 5.83 5.07
CA SER A 507 -12.46 5.30 6.16
C SER A 507 -11.79 3.99 5.78
N SER A 508 -10.67 3.72 6.45
CA SER A 508 -9.99 2.41 6.43
C SER A 508 -9.50 2.07 7.83
N GLY A 509 -9.29 0.78 8.10
CA GLY A 509 -8.62 0.36 9.33
C GLY A 509 -7.22 0.95 9.39
N TYR A 510 -6.77 1.29 10.58
CA TYR A 510 -5.38 1.65 10.81
C TYR A 510 -4.50 0.41 10.56
N SER A 511 -3.45 0.57 9.76
CA SER A 511 -2.50 -0.50 9.43
C SER A 511 -1.09 -0.10 9.86
N GLY A 512 -0.95 0.27 11.13
CA GLY A 512 0.35 0.56 11.74
C GLY A 512 1.30 -0.62 11.65
N ARG A 513 2.57 -0.39 11.98
CA ARG A 513 3.53 -1.47 12.17
C ARG A 513 3.04 -2.37 13.30
N PRO A 514 3.24 -3.70 13.19
CA PRO A 514 2.94 -4.61 14.29
C PRO A 514 3.60 -4.10 15.58
N ILE A 515 2.80 -4.00 16.64
CA ILE A 515 3.25 -3.62 17.99
C ILE A 515 3.75 -4.83 18.79
N ASP A 516 3.86 -6.00 18.14
CA ASP A 516 4.34 -7.22 18.77
C ASP A 516 5.67 -6.95 19.46
N ILE A 517 5.79 -7.48 20.68
CA ILE A 517 7.06 -7.61 21.35
C ILE A 517 7.93 -8.44 20.40
N LEU A 518 9.03 -7.86 19.88
CA LEU A 518 9.98 -8.61 19.07
C LEU A 518 10.31 -9.89 19.84
N ALA A 519 10.31 -11.05 19.16
CA ALA A 519 10.47 -12.36 19.81
C ALA A 519 11.70 -12.46 20.75
N GLU A 520 12.69 -11.58 20.56
CA GLU A 520 13.87 -11.40 21.42
C GLU A 520 13.57 -10.82 22.83
N PHE A 521 12.36 -10.31 23.06
CA PHE A 521 11.88 -9.77 24.33
C PHE A 521 10.73 -10.59 24.93
N GLU A 522 10.28 -11.66 24.26
CA GLU A 522 9.43 -12.67 24.89
C GLU A 522 10.26 -13.39 25.96
N THR A 523 9.99 -13.08 27.24
CA THR A 523 10.59 -13.84 28.32
C THR A 523 9.97 -15.23 28.33
N GLU A 524 10.81 -16.28 28.22
CA GLU A 524 10.39 -17.67 28.38
C GLU A 524 9.57 -17.81 29.69
N GLU A 525 8.27 -18.11 29.58
CA GLU A 525 7.45 -18.59 30.71
C GLU A 525 7.68 -20.08 30.99
#